data_AF-A0A7J5YKL6-F1
#
_entry.id   AF-A0A7J5YKL6-F1
#
_cell.length_a   1.000
_cell.length_b   1.000
_cell.length_c   1.000
_cell.angle_alpha   90.00
_cell.angle_beta   90.00
_cell.angle_gamma   90.00
#
_symmetry.space_group_name_H-M   'P 1'
#
loop_
_entity.id
_entity.type
_entity.pdbx_description
1 polymer ?
#
loop_
_entity_poly.entity_id
_entity_poly.type
_entity_poly.pdbx_seq_one_letter_code
_entity_poly.pdbx_strand_id
1 'polypeptide(L)'
;MKAFILGWTKKAEDLVTGCIIWGSASQLQEQIRAHQALLRECRGLHGDLEAMGERERQLGEVLQTEGWIQQVKQLSRRTEELQQHAKTRLQSLQDAAKDMLRLEAEVKILHAAVDQIQITLASPDLNRLSLREQLTQRQRLLVEMEGFKQQVAAVQQCQSALRLPEEAVASLPVCRTAQTLQQEASQLQHTTIQQCNILQEAVVQYEQYEQEVKNLQRLIEEAHRIIQDRPVSTSNIQELQAQIHHHEELAQKIRGYQEQIASLHSKCKMLTVKAKHATMLLTVNEVEGLSDGVDELSDEELPGSVATTNANKQLPAHPSVVMMIAGRCHTLLSPVTEESGEEGTNSEGRGALSRAPLQELYDPSMETSAANLDDLQRSWETLKNVISEKQKSLYEALERQQHYQESLQSISTKMESIEGALNEGLDPTKTPESQMAAHQALMDEIMMLQEEIGELQMCFSEELADSDSDGEPGDQLALLSTLTVLGERMATIRMKASGKRQLLEVRALR
;
A
#
# COMPACT_ATOMS: atom_id res chain seq x y z
N MET A 1 -78.20 -26.57 24.93
CA MET A 1 -78.54 -25.44 24.03
C MET A 1 -78.27 -24.08 24.67
N LYS A 2 -79.14 -23.51 25.54
CA LYS A 2 -78.95 -22.13 26.06
C LYS A 2 -77.59 -21.85 26.73
N ALA A 3 -77.11 -22.75 27.60
CA ALA A 3 -75.81 -22.59 28.27
C ALA A 3 -74.62 -22.65 27.30
N PHE A 4 -74.72 -23.47 26.25
CA PHE A 4 -73.69 -23.61 25.21
C PHE A 4 -73.63 -22.35 24.33
N ILE A 5 -74.79 -21.83 23.90
CA ILE A 5 -74.88 -20.57 23.14
C ILE A 5 -74.29 -19.42 23.95
N LEU A 6 -74.70 -19.23 25.21
CA LEU A 6 -74.16 -18.18 26.07
C LEU A 6 -72.65 -18.31 26.30
N GLY A 7 -72.16 -19.54 26.47
CA GLY A 7 -70.73 -19.82 26.60
C GLY A 7 -69.93 -19.44 25.34
N TRP A 8 -70.46 -19.76 24.16
CA TRP A 8 -69.85 -19.34 22.90
C TRP A 8 -69.94 -17.83 22.68
N THR A 9 -71.09 -17.20 22.97
CA THR A 9 -71.26 -15.74 22.84
C THR A 9 -70.21 -15.00 23.66
N LYS A 10 -69.98 -15.44 24.90
CA LYS A 10 -68.93 -14.87 25.77
C LYS A 10 -67.54 -15.08 25.18
N LYS A 11 -67.21 -16.31 24.76
CA LYS A 11 -65.91 -16.63 24.14
C LYS A 11 -65.68 -15.84 22.85
N ALA A 12 -66.71 -15.64 22.04
CA ALA A 12 -66.66 -14.87 20.80
C ALA A 12 -66.46 -13.38 21.08
N GLU A 13 -67.15 -12.84 22.08
CA GLU A 13 -67.01 -11.46 22.52
C GLU A 13 -65.61 -11.19 23.07
N ASP A 14 -65.09 -12.06 23.94
CA ASP A 14 -63.72 -11.96 24.47
C ASP A 14 -62.67 -12.00 23.34
N LEU A 15 -62.84 -12.88 22.33
CA LEU A 15 -61.91 -13.00 21.21
C LEU A 15 -61.97 -11.81 20.25
N VAL A 16 -63.17 -11.29 19.98
CA VAL A 16 -63.40 -10.16 19.06
C VAL A 16 -63.06 -8.81 19.71
N THR A 17 -63.10 -8.70 21.04
CA THR A 17 -62.76 -7.47 21.77
C THR A 17 -61.31 -7.44 22.27
N GLY A 18 -60.65 -8.60 22.38
CA GLY A 18 -59.25 -8.68 22.81
C GLY A 18 -58.29 -7.88 21.93
N CYS A 19 -57.15 -7.48 22.49
CA CYS A 19 -56.09 -6.81 21.74
C CYS A 19 -55.39 -7.78 20.77
N ILE A 20 -55.03 -7.30 19.58
CA ILE A 20 -54.24 -8.06 18.59
C ILE A 20 -52.76 -7.92 18.94
N ILE A 21 -52.04 -9.05 18.99
CA ILE A 21 -50.58 -9.05 19.15
C ILE A 21 -49.97 -9.07 17.74
N TRP A 22 -49.33 -7.98 17.33
CA TRP A 22 -48.82 -7.78 15.96
C TRP A 22 -47.36 -8.25 15.74
N GLY A 23 -46.69 -8.82 16.75
CA GLY A 23 -45.22 -8.91 16.78
C GLY A 23 -44.53 -9.76 15.70
N SER A 24 -45.17 -10.79 15.15
CA SER A 24 -44.64 -11.58 14.02
C SER A 24 -45.74 -12.29 13.24
N ALA A 25 -45.43 -12.75 12.03
CA ALA A 25 -46.33 -13.56 11.23
C ALA A 25 -46.79 -14.83 11.96
N SER A 26 -45.89 -15.48 12.70
CA SER A 26 -46.19 -16.70 13.46
C SER A 26 -47.25 -16.45 14.55
N GLN A 27 -47.14 -15.33 15.27
CA GLN A 27 -48.08 -14.90 16.30
C GLN A 27 -49.45 -14.53 15.72
N LEU A 28 -49.48 -13.87 14.55
CA LEU A 28 -50.73 -13.61 13.84
C LEU A 28 -51.39 -14.90 13.36
N GLN A 29 -50.60 -15.88 12.92
CA GLN A 29 -51.11 -17.18 12.48
C GLN A 29 -51.75 -17.99 13.62
N GLU A 30 -51.26 -17.85 14.85
CA GLU A 30 -51.89 -18.44 16.03
C GLU A 30 -53.25 -17.81 16.34
N GLN A 31 -53.35 -16.48 16.24
CA GLN A 31 -54.62 -15.77 16.43
C GLN A 31 -55.64 -16.10 15.33
N ILE A 32 -55.18 -16.25 14.07
CA ILE A 32 -56.00 -16.72 12.95
C ILE A 32 -56.58 -18.11 13.26
N ARG A 33 -55.76 -19.04 13.78
CA ARG A 33 -56.23 -20.39 14.17
C ARG A 33 -57.31 -20.33 15.24
N ALA A 34 -57.18 -19.43 16.23
CA ALA A 34 -58.20 -19.24 17.27
C ALA A 34 -59.54 -18.74 16.70
N HIS A 35 -59.51 -17.74 15.80
CA HIS A 35 -60.71 -17.22 15.13
C HIS A 35 -61.35 -18.27 14.21
N GLN A 36 -60.55 -19.05 13.49
CA GLN A 36 -61.04 -20.17 12.68
C GLN A 36 -61.71 -21.26 13.53
N ALA A 37 -61.17 -21.55 14.73
CA ALA A 37 -61.76 -22.50 15.65
C ALA A 37 -63.12 -22.01 16.19
N LEU A 38 -63.20 -20.74 16.61
CA LEU A 38 -64.45 -20.12 17.05
C LEU A 38 -65.55 -20.18 15.96
N LEU A 39 -65.19 -19.89 14.71
CA LEU A 39 -66.13 -19.94 13.58
C LEU A 39 -66.55 -21.37 13.21
N ARG A 40 -65.70 -22.37 13.45
CA ARG A 40 -66.07 -23.79 13.30
C ARG A 40 -67.11 -24.20 14.34
N GLU A 41 -66.93 -23.80 15.61
CA GLU A 41 -67.90 -24.03 16.69
C GLU A 41 -69.27 -23.37 16.38
N CYS A 42 -69.26 -22.20 15.72
CA CYS A 42 -70.47 -21.47 15.32
C CYS A 42 -71.40 -22.26 14.37
N ARG A 43 -70.88 -23.19 13.57
CA ARG A 43 -71.70 -24.00 12.65
C ARG A 43 -72.70 -24.91 13.38
N GLY A 44 -72.35 -25.42 14.55
CA GLY A 44 -73.26 -26.20 15.40
C GLY A 44 -74.30 -25.34 16.13
N LEU A 45 -73.96 -24.08 16.40
CA LEU A 45 -74.84 -23.15 17.14
C LEU A 45 -76.04 -22.69 16.34
N HIS A 46 -75.93 -22.55 15.02
CA HIS A 46 -77.07 -22.22 14.17
C HIS A 46 -78.16 -23.31 14.26
N GLY A 47 -77.77 -24.59 14.19
CA GLY A 47 -78.70 -25.70 14.40
C GLY A 47 -79.32 -25.71 15.80
N ASP A 48 -78.56 -25.37 16.84
CA ASP A 48 -79.07 -25.24 18.21
C ASP A 48 -80.04 -24.07 18.38
N LEU A 49 -79.82 -22.93 17.69
CA LEU A 49 -80.70 -21.75 17.69
C LEU A 49 -81.99 -22.02 16.91
N GLU A 50 -81.90 -22.66 15.74
CA GLU A 50 -83.05 -23.10 14.95
C GLU A 50 -83.91 -24.09 15.76
N ALA A 51 -83.29 -25.07 16.42
CA ALA A 51 -83.98 -26.04 17.27
C ALA A 51 -84.57 -25.40 18.54
N MET A 52 -84.04 -24.26 19.00
CA MET A 52 -84.62 -23.48 20.11
C MET A 52 -85.80 -22.63 19.64
N GLY A 53 -85.72 -22.03 18.44
CA GLY A 53 -86.82 -21.31 17.80
C GLY A 53 -87.99 -22.21 17.42
N GLU A 54 -87.72 -23.45 16.98
CA GLU A 54 -88.75 -24.46 16.71
C GLU A 54 -89.51 -24.86 17.99
N ARG A 55 -88.77 -25.13 19.08
CA ARG A 55 -89.37 -25.43 20.39
C ARG A 55 -90.12 -24.24 20.97
N GLU A 56 -89.64 -23.02 20.72
CA GLU A 56 -90.33 -21.79 21.08
C GLU A 56 -91.67 -21.67 20.35
N ARG A 57 -91.71 -21.88 19.03
CA ARG A 57 -92.96 -21.84 18.25
C ARG A 57 -93.99 -22.86 18.75
N GLN A 58 -93.54 -24.09 19.03
CA GLN A 58 -94.37 -25.16 19.57
C GLN A 58 -94.93 -24.84 20.97
N LEU A 59 -94.17 -24.14 21.81
CA LEU A 59 -94.59 -23.75 23.17
C LEU A 59 -95.44 -22.46 23.18
N GLY A 60 -95.20 -21.53 22.25
CA GLY A 60 -95.97 -20.30 22.10
C GLY A 60 -97.40 -20.52 21.63
N GLU A 61 -97.69 -21.66 20.99
CA GLU A 61 -99.05 -22.11 20.69
C GLU A 61 -99.84 -22.52 21.95
N VAL A 62 -99.15 -22.81 23.07
CA VAL A 62 -99.74 -23.39 24.30
C VAL A 62 -99.63 -22.47 25.52
N LEU A 63 -98.64 -21.56 25.57
CA LEU A 63 -98.36 -20.66 26.71
C LEU A 63 -98.00 -19.23 26.23
N GLN A 64 -98.32 -18.19 27.02
CA GLN A 64 -97.83 -16.82 26.76
C GLN A 64 -96.30 -16.75 26.95
N THR A 65 -95.53 -16.93 25.87
CA THR A 65 -94.06 -17.00 25.88
C THR A 65 -93.37 -15.76 25.31
N GLU A 66 -94.04 -14.60 25.21
CA GLU A 66 -93.48 -13.39 24.56
C GLU A 66 -92.08 -12.99 25.05
N GLY A 67 -91.78 -13.15 26.34
CA GLY A 67 -90.44 -12.89 26.90
C GLY A 67 -89.37 -13.88 26.44
N TRP A 68 -89.72 -15.14 26.17
CA TRP A 68 -88.80 -16.15 25.62
C TRP A 68 -88.54 -15.92 24.13
N ILE A 69 -89.57 -15.50 23.38
CA ILE A 69 -89.46 -15.12 21.96
C ILE A 69 -88.44 -14.00 21.77
N GLN A 70 -88.53 -12.95 22.60
CA GLN A 70 -87.59 -11.84 22.55
C GLN A 70 -86.16 -12.28 22.90
N GLN A 71 -85.99 -13.19 23.87
CA GLN A 71 -84.67 -13.72 24.25
C GLN A 71 -84.02 -14.56 23.13
N VAL A 72 -84.77 -15.45 22.46
CA VAL A 72 -84.24 -16.27 21.35
C VAL A 72 -83.86 -15.38 20.18
N LYS A 73 -84.69 -14.38 19.82
CA LYS A 73 -84.38 -13.39 18.78
C LYS A 73 -83.14 -12.56 19.10
N GLN A 74 -83.01 -12.10 20.35
CA GLN A 74 -81.84 -11.32 20.80
C GLN A 74 -80.56 -12.17 20.76
N LEU A 75 -80.63 -13.44 21.16
CA LEU A 75 -79.49 -14.37 21.11
C LEU A 75 -79.09 -14.70 19.66
N SER A 76 -80.05 -14.90 18.75
CA SER A 76 -79.76 -15.11 17.32
C SER A 76 -79.03 -13.90 16.74
N ARG A 77 -79.59 -12.70 16.93
CA ARG A 77 -79.00 -11.46 16.43
C ARG A 77 -77.59 -11.25 16.98
N ARG A 78 -77.38 -11.39 18.30
CA ARG A 78 -76.05 -11.22 18.92
C ARG A 78 -75.05 -12.27 18.41
N THR A 79 -75.49 -13.50 18.17
CA THR A 79 -74.63 -14.58 17.64
C THR A 79 -74.22 -14.28 16.19
N GLU A 80 -75.15 -13.82 15.35
CA GLU A 80 -74.88 -13.39 13.96
C GLU A 80 -73.96 -12.16 13.91
N GLU A 81 -74.20 -11.14 14.74
CA GLU A 81 -73.36 -9.94 14.86
C GLU A 81 -71.92 -10.31 15.23
N LEU A 82 -71.74 -11.15 16.26
CA LEU A 82 -70.43 -11.63 16.69
C LEU A 82 -69.77 -12.53 15.64
N GLN A 83 -70.55 -13.38 14.96
CA GLN A 83 -70.03 -14.20 13.86
C GLN A 83 -69.52 -13.32 12.72
N GLN A 84 -70.26 -12.28 12.34
CA GLN A 84 -69.87 -11.37 11.28
C GLN A 84 -68.63 -10.56 11.67
N HIS A 85 -68.57 -10.07 12.91
CA HIS A 85 -67.38 -9.41 13.46
C HIS A 85 -66.16 -10.34 13.48
N ALA A 86 -66.33 -11.59 13.90
CA ALA A 86 -65.26 -12.57 13.91
C ALA A 86 -64.77 -12.90 12.49
N LYS A 87 -65.67 -12.93 11.48
CA LYS A 87 -65.31 -13.12 10.06
C LYS A 87 -64.53 -11.94 9.49
N THR A 88 -64.97 -10.71 9.72
CA THR A 88 -64.28 -9.51 9.22
C THR A 88 -62.92 -9.34 9.88
N ARG A 89 -62.85 -9.55 11.20
CA ARG A 89 -61.59 -9.53 11.96
C ARG A 89 -60.63 -10.63 11.51
N LEU A 90 -61.13 -11.84 11.25
CA LEU A 90 -60.33 -12.93 10.67
C LEU A 90 -59.75 -12.56 9.31
N GLN A 91 -60.54 -11.98 8.40
CA GLN A 91 -60.07 -11.58 7.08
C GLN A 91 -58.96 -10.53 7.19
N SER A 92 -59.15 -9.51 8.03
CA SER A 92 -58.15 -8.48 8.30
C SER A 92 -56.85 -9.10 8.86
N LEU A 93 -56.95 -9.99 9.85
CA LEU A 93 -55.79 -10.71 10.40
C LEU A 93 -55.07 -11.55 9.33
N GLN A 94 -55.82 -12.22 8.44
CA GLN A 94 -55.23 -13.02 7.37
C GLN A 94 -54.46 -12.17 6.36
N ASP A 95 -54.97 -10.98 6.01
CA ASP A 95 -54.31 -10.09 5.08
C ASP A 95 -53.08 -9.43 5.73
N ALA A 96 -53.18 -9.00 6.99
CA ALA A 96 -52.03 -8.50 7.76
C ALA A 96 -50.94 -9.58 7.96
N ALA A 97 -51.31 -10.84 8.21
CA ALA A 97 -50.35 -11.93 8.32
C ALA A 97 -49.61 -12.22 7.00
N LYS A 98 -50.29 -12.07 5.85
CA LYS A 98 -49.64 -12.20 4.53
C LYS A 98 -48.64 -11.07 4.28
N ASP A 99 -49.02 -9.83 4.58
CA ASP A 99 -48.13 -8.67 4.42
C ASP A 99 -46.91 -8.80 5.34
N MET A 100 -47.12 -9.23 6.60
CA MET A 100 -46.05 -9.49 7.57
C MET A 100 -45.09 -10.59 7.09
N LEU A 101 -45.62 -11.72 6.59
CA LEU A 101 -44.81 -12.80 6.02
C LEU A 101 -43.93 -12.30 4.86
N ARG A 102 -44.48 -11.44 4.01
CA ARG A 102 -43.74 -10.87 2.88
C ARG A 102 -42.61 -9.96 3.38
N LEU A 103 -42.88 -9.10 4.36
CA LEU A 103 -41.86 -8.25 4.96
C LEU A 103 -40.75 -9.09 5.61
N GLU A 104 -41.09 -10.09 6.42
CA GLU A 104 -40.11 -10.99 7.05
C GLU A 104 -39.23 -11.71 6.00
N ALA A 105 -39.80 -12.10 4.86
CA ALA A 105 -39.07 -12.72 3.77
C ALA A 105 -38.08 -11.76 3.10
N GLU A 106 -38.49 -10.54 2.76
CA GLU A 106 -37.61 -9.54 2.15
C GLU A 106 -36.50 -9.09 3.11
N VAL A 107 -36.81 -8.91 4.40
CA VAL A 107 -35.80 -8.60 5.44
C VAL A 107 -34.80 -9.74 5.58
N LYS A 108 -35.24 -10.99 5.48
CA LYS A 108 -34.34 -12.15 5.50
C LYS A 108 -33.42 -12.20 4.26
N ILE A 109 -33.93 -11.82 3.10
CA ILE A 109 -33.13 -11.73 1.86
C ILE A 109 -32.05 -10.65 2.00
N LEU A 110 -32.43 -9.45 2.45
CA LEU A 110 -31.48 -8.35 2.70
C LEU A 110 -30.42 -8.76 3.73
N HIS A 111 -30.84 -9.39 4.84
CA HIS A 111 -29.93 -9.85 5.87
C HIS A 111 -28.90 -10.84 5.33
N ALA A 112 -29.33 -11.84 4.56
CA ALA A 112 -28.44 -12.83 3.97
C ALA A 112 -27.45 -12.20 2.97
N ALA A 113 -27.88 -11.19 2.21
CA ALA A 113 -27.01 -10.49 1.27
C ALA A 113 -25.94 -9.65 1.99
N VAL A 114 -26.31 -8.93 3.04
CA VAL A 114 -25.39 -8.15 3.87
C VAL A 114 -24.37 -9.07 4.56
N ASP A 115 -24.83 -10.15 5.18
CA ASP A 115 -23.99 -11.12 5.88
C ASP A 115 -22.99 -11.80 4.95
N GLN A 116 -23.43 -12.24 3.76
CA GLN A 116 -22.55 -12.86 2.76
C GLN A 116 -21.40 -11.92 2.35
N ILE A 117 -21.68 -10.64 2.15
CA ILE A 117 -20.66 -9.68 1.75
C ILE A 117 -19.75 -9.33 2.93
N GLN A 118 -20.28 -9.18 4.14
CA GLN A 118 -19.48 -8.99 5.36
C GLN A 118 -18.50 -10.15 5.59
N ILE A 119 -18.96 -11.41 5.47
CA ILE A 119 -18.10 -12.60 5.58
C ILE A 119 -16.99 -12.57 4.53
N THR A 120 -17.33 -12.21 3.29
CA THR A 120 -16.34 -12.17 2.19
C THR A 120 -15.30 -11.08 2.43
N LEU A 121 -15.71 -9.90 2.91
CA LEU A 121 -14.80 -8.80 3.25
C LEU A 121 -13.93 -9.10 4.48
N ALA A 122 -14.48 -9.78 5.47
CA ALA A 122 -13.78 -10.18 6.69
C ALA A 122 -12.81 -11.36 6.49
N SER A 123 -12.83 -12.02 5.32
CA SER A 123 -11.97 -13.17 5.07
C SER A 123 -10.48 -12.77 5.09
N PRO A 124 -9.64 -13.45 5.88
CA PRO A 124 -8.21 -13.19 5.94
C PRO A 124 -7.51 -13.52 4.61
N ASP A 125 -8.11 -14.38 3.78
CA ASP A 125 -7.56 -14.76 2.48
C ASP A 125 -7.46 -13.56 1.52
N LEU A 126 -8.31 -12.53 1.67
CA LEU A 126 -8.18 -11.30 0.89
C LEU A 126 -6.82 -10.61 1.12
N ASN A 127 -6.26 -10.74 2.32
CA ASN A 127 -5.01 -10.06 2.67
C ASN A 127 -3.78 -10.78 2.12
N ARG A 128 -3.94 -12.02 1.65
CA ARG A 128 -2.90 -12.82 1.01
C ARG A 128 -2.78 -12.55 -0.49
N LEU A 129 -3.76 -11.87 -1.08
CA LEU A 129 -3.76 -11.50 -2.49
C LEU A 129 -2.88 -10.26 -2.72
N SER A 130 -2.40 -10.08 -3.96
CA SER A 130 -1.69 -8.86 -4.35
C SER A 130 -2.60 -7.63 -4.30
N LEU A 131 -2.03 -6.42 -4.19
CA LEU A 131 -2.80 -5.16 -4.16
C LEU A 131 -3.80 -5.01 -5.33
N ARG A 132 -3.40 -5.42 -6.55
CA ARG A 132 -4.30 -5.37 -7.73
C ARG A 132 -5.46 -6.35 -7.62
N GLU A 133 -5.20 -7.56 -7.12
CA GLU A 133 -6.23 -8.58 -6.92
C GLU A 133 -7.20 -8.16 -5.80
N GLN A 134 -6.67 -7.62 -4.70
CA GLN A 134 -7.45 -7.06 -3.60
C GLN A 134 -8.42 -5.96 -4.08
N LEU A 135 -7.93 -5.03 -4.91
CA LEU A 135 -8.74 -3.98 -5.52
C LEU A 135 -9.82 -4.56 -6.42
N THR A 136 -9.45 -5.50 -7.30
CA THR A 136 -10.37 -6.12 -8.26
C THR A 136 -11.49 -6.88 -7.54
N GLN A 137 -11.17 -7.59 -6.46
CA GLN A 137 -12.15 -8.31 -5.67
C GLN A 137 -13.13 -7.37 -4.96
N ARG A 138 -12.65 -6.28 -4.36
CA ARG A 138 -13.53 -5.27 -3.73
C ARG A 138 -14.39 -4.51 -4.74
N GLN A 139 -13.86 -4.22 -5.93
CA GLN A 139 -14.66 -3.66 -7.03
C GLN A 139 -15.77 -4.61 -7.49
N ARG A 140 -15.51 -5.93 -7.52
CA ARG A 140 -16.56 -6.92 -7.79
C ARG A 140 -17.64 -6.91 -6.72
N LEU A 141 -17.26 -6.88 -5.44
CA LEU A 141 -18.20 -6.78 -4.33
C LEU A 141 -19.03 -5.50 -4.39
N LEU A 142 -18.44 -4.37 -4.80
CA LEU A 142 -19.22 -3.14 -5.02
C LEU A 142 -20.30 -3.30 -6.09
N VAL A 143 -20.03 -4.05 -7.17
CA VAL A 143 -21.05 -4.36 -8.19
C VAL A 143 -22.15 -5.24 -7.59
N GLU A 144 -21.81 -6.21 -6.74
CA GLU A 144 -22.81 -7.03 -6.03
C GLU A 144 -23.67 -6.17 -5.06
N MET A 145 -23.05 -5.20 -4.37
CA MET A 145 -23.73 -4.25 -3.48
C MET A 145 -24.69 -3.30 -4.19
N GLU A 146 -24.57 -3.08 -5.51
CA GLU A 146 -25.57 -2.30 -6.27
C GLU A 146 -26.98 -2.92 -6.16
N GLY A 147 -27.07 -4.23 -5.89
CA GLY A 147 -28.31 -4.94 -5.61
C GLY A 147 -29.01 -4.51 -4.30
N PHE A 148 -28.28 -3.95 -3.33
CA PHE A 148 -28.87 -3.49 -2.07
C PHE A 148 -29.94 -2.43 -2.31
N LYS A 149 -29.77 -1.55 -3.29
CA LYS A 149 -30.79 -0.53 -3.61
C LYS A 149 -32.14 -1.15 -3.97
N GLN A 150 -32.14 -2.25 -4.72
CA GLN A 150 -33.38 -2.95 -5.09
C GLN A 150 -33.98 -3.68 -3.89
N GLN A 151 -33.15 -4.32 -3.06
CA GLN A 151 -33.60 -5.04 -1.87
C GLN A 151 -34.17 -4.09 -0.80
N VAL A 152 -33.50 -2.96 -0.55
CA VAL A 152 -33.99 -1.91 0.35
C VAL A 152 -35.32 -1.35 -0.14
N ALA A 153 -35.46 -1.07 -1.44
CA ALA A 153 -36.72 -0.61 -2.02
C ALA A 153 -37.85 -1.64 -1.86
N ALA A 154 -37.55 -2.94 -2.01
CA ALA A 154 -38.53 -4.02 -1.79
C ALA A 154 -38.98 -4.11 -0.31
N VAL A 155 -38.05 -3.97 0.63
CA VAL A 155 -38.35 -3.91 2.07
C VAL A 155 -39.21 -2.68 2.40
N GLN A 156 -38.86 -1.51 1.90
CA GLN A 156 -39.63 -0.27 2.08
C GLN A 156 -41.04 -0.38 1.48
N GLN A 157 -41.16 -0.99 0.30
CA GLN A 157 -42.47 -1.28 -0.30
C GLN A 157 -43.31 -2.18 0.60
N CYS A 158 -42.72 -3.23 1.18
CA CYS A 158 -43.44 -4.11 2.11
C CYS A 158 -43.86 -3.37 3.39
N GLN A 159 -43.01 -2.51 3.95
CA GLN A 159 -43.33 -1.69 5.12
C GLN A 159 -44.52 -0.76 4.86
N SER A 160 -44.53 -0.08 3.71
CA SER A 160 -45.64 0.82 3.31
C SER A 160 -46.96 0.09 3.04
N ALA A 161 -46.92 -1.20 2.73
CA ALA A 161 -48.10 -2.01 2.42
C ALA A 161 -48.71 -2.69 3.65
N LEU A 162 -48.11 -2.55 4.83
CA LEU A 162 -48.60 -3.17 6.07
C LEU A 162 -49.96 -2.58 6.47
N ARG A 163 -50.97 -3.45 6.55
CA ARG A 163 -52.32 -3.07 7.03
C ARG A 163 -52.39 -3.11 8.56
N LEU A 164 -51.55 -2.34 9.23
CA LEU A 164 -51.38 -2.30 10.68
C LEU A 164 -51.58 -0.87 11.20
N PRO A 165 -52.00 -0.68 12.47
CA PRO A 165 -51.96 0.63 13.10
C PRO A 165 -50.54 1.21 13.10
N GLU A 166 -50.38 2.49 12.79
CA GLU A 166 -49.06 3.15 12.70
C GLU A 166 -48.25 3.00 14.00
N GLU A 167 -48.90 3.10 15.16
CA GLU A 167 -48.24 2.95 16.47
C GLU A 167 -47.68 1.52 16.68
N ALA A 168 -48.33 0.52 16.07
CA ALA A 168 -47.85 -0.86 16.12
C ALA A 168 -46.66 -1.06 15.16
N VAL A 169 -46.64 -0.42 13.99
CA VAL A 169 -45.58 -0.61 12.97
C VAL A 169 -44.21 -0.20 13.49
N ALA A 170 -44.11 0.95 14.17
CA ALA A 170 -42.84 1.45 14.71
C ALA A 170 -42.26 0.57 15.84
N SER A 171 -43.13 -0.16 16.55
CA SER A 171 -42.72 -1.06 17.64
C SER A 171 -42.40 -2.49 17.18
N LEU A 172 -42.59 -2.81 15.89
CA LEU A 172 -42.30 -4.14 15.36
C LEU A 172 -40.80 -4.46 15.34
N PRO A 173 -40.37 -5.61 15.89
CA PRO A 173 -38.97 -6.05 15.82
C PRO A 173 -38.44 -6.18 14.39
N VAL A 174 -39.29 -6.64 13.46
CA VAL A 174 -38.91 -6.80 12.04
C VAL A 174 -38.65 -5.46 11.37
N CYS A 175 -39.40 -4.40 11.71
CA CYS A 175 -39.19 -3.06 11.17
C CYS A 175 -37.90 -2.44 11.71
N ARG A 176 -37.61 -2.60 13.00
CA ARG A 176 -36.33 -2.17 13.58
C ARG A 176 -35.15 -2.89 12.93
N THR A 177 -35.25 -4.22 12.78
CA THR A 177 -34.22 -5.03 12.11
C THR A 177 -34.02 -4.57 10.66
N ALA A 178 -35.10 -4.31 9.92
CA ALA A 178 -35.04 -3.78 8.57
C ALA A 178 -34.30 -2.45 8.50
N GLN A 179 -34.59 -1.52 9.41
CA GLN A 179 -33.94 -0.21 9.48
C GLN A 179 -32.45 -0.33 9.79
N THR A 180 -32.07 -1.17 10.77
CA THR A 180 -30.67 -1.45 11.09
C THR A 180 -29.94 -2.04 9.87
N LEU A 181 -30.54 -3.01 9.16
CA LEU A 181 -29.92 -3.60 7.98
C LEU A 181 -29.79 -2.63 6.81
N GLN A 182 -30.71 -1.68 6.65
CA GLN A 182 -30.58 -0.61 5.66
C GLN A 182 -29.37 0.29 5.96
N GLN A 183 -29.16 0.64 7.24
CA GLN A 183 -28.01 1.42 7.70
C GLN A 183 -26.70 0.62 7.56
N GLU A 184 -26.70 -0.66 7.94
CA GLU A 184 -25.53 -1.54 7.77
C GLU A 184 -25.16 -1.71 6.29
N ALA A 185 -26.15 -1.86 5.40
CA ALA A 185 -25.91 -1.97 3.96
C ALA A 185 -25.30 -0.69 3.37
N SER A 186 -25.79 0.50 3.78
CA SER A 186 -25.24 1.78 3.32
C SER A 186 -23.84 2.02 3.87
N GLN A 187 -23.61 1.74 5.15
CA GLN A 187 -22.30 1.85 5.79
C GLN A 187 -21.29 0.90 5.13
N LEU A 188 -21.69 -0.35 4.89
CA LEU A 188 -20.84 -1.36 4.25
C LEU A 188 -20.45 -0.93 2.82
N GLN A 189 -21.40 -0.38 2.06
CA GLN A 189 -21.13 0.18 0.74
C GLN A 189 -20.14 1.34 0.82
N HIS A 190 -20.35 2.30 1.73
CA HIS A 190 -19.48 3.45 1.91
C HIS A 190 -18.05 3.05 2.30
N THR A 191 -17.90 2.18 3.30
CA THR A 191 -16.61 1.65 3.74
C THR A 191 -15.89 0.91 2.59
N THR A 192 -16.62 0.13 1.80
CA THR A 192 -16.02 -0.60 0.66
C THR A 192 -15.58 0.34 -0.47
N ILE A 193 -16.31 1.43 -0.71
CA ILE A 193 -15.89 2.50 -1.65
C ILE A 193 -14.60 3.15 -1.15
N GLN A 194 -14.54 3.52 0.13
CA GLN A 194 -13.33 4.10 0.72
C GLN A 194 -12.11 3.17 0.58
N GLN A 195 -12.30 1.87 0.83
CA GLN A 195 -11.24 0.88 0.63
C GLN A 195 -10.78 0.80 -0.82
N CYS A 196 -11.72 0.81 -1.78
CA CYS A 196 -11.37 0.81 -3.19
C CYS A 196 -10.56 2.05 -3.56
N ASN A 197 -10.90 3.23 -3.04
CA ASN A 197 -10.16 4.46 -3.31
C ASN A 197 -8.72 4.38 -2.77
N ILE A 198 -8.56 3.94 -1.53
CA ILE A 198 -7.23 3.79 -0.91
C ILE A 198 -6.38 2.75 -1.66
N LEU A 199 -6.97 1.62 -2.03
CA LEU A 199 -6.28 0.58 -2.78
C LEU A 199 -5.96 1.02 -4.21
N GLN A 200 -6.85 1.77 -4.87
CA GLN A 200 -6.62 2.32 -6.20
C GLN A 200 -5.40 3.26 -6.19
N GLU A 201 -5.31 4.15 -5.20
CA GLU A 201 -4.12 4.99 -5.02
C GLU A 201 -2.86 4.14 -4.74
N ALA A 202 -2.97 3.14 -3.88
CA ALA A 202 -1.85 2.26 -3.53
C ALA A 202 -1.34 1.48 -4.76
N VAL A 203 -2.24 0.97 -5.61
CA VAL A 203 -1.90 0.28 -6.85
C VAL A 203 -1.15 1.20 -7.82
N VAL A 204 -1.65 2.43 -8.03
CA VAL A 204 -0.96 3.41 -8.92
C VAL A 204 0.43 3.75 -8.38
N GLN A 205 0.56 3.93 -7.06
CA GLN A 205 1.85 4.20 -6.42
C GLN A 205 2.79 2.99 -6.49
N TYR A 206 2.26 1.77 -6.39
CA TYR A 206 3.03 0.54 -6.55
C TYR A 206 3.55 0.38 -7.98
N GLU A 207 2.74 0.68 -9.00
CA GLU A 207 3.16 0.68 -10.41
C GLU A 207 4.30 1.66 -10.68
N GLN A 208 4.21 2.87 -10.11
CA GLN A 208 5.28 3.86 -10.19
C GLN A 208 6.55 3.38 -9.48
N TYR A 209 6.41 2.79 -8.30
CA TYR A 209 7.50 2.17 -7.57
C TYR A 209 8.19 1.06 -8.40
N GLU A 210 7.44 0.15 -9.01
CA GLU A 210 8.02 -0.90 -9.87
C GLU A 210 8.79 -0.31 -11.05
N GLN A 211 8.26 0.75 -11.66
CA GLN A 211 8.93 1.42 -12.78
C GLN A 211 10.22 2.12 -12.35
N GLU A 212 10.23 2.75 -11.17
CA GLU A 212 11.43 3.37 -10.59
C GLU A 212 12.49 2.31 -10.24
N VAL A 213 12.10 1.16 -9.66
CA VAL A 213 13.00 0.02 -9.40
C VAL A 213 13.64 -0.49 -10.70
N LYS A 214 12.82 -0.77 -11.73
CA LYS A 214 13.31 -1.23 -13.05
C LYS A 214 14.24 -0.21 -13.70
N ASN A 215 13.91 1.09 -13.58
CA ASN A 215 14.74 2.15 -14.11
C ASN A 215 16.11 2.20 -13.41
N LEU A 216 16.11 2.12 -12.07
CA LEU A 216 17.33 2.17 -11.27
C LEU A 216 18.21 0.94 -11.50
N GLN A 217 17.60 -0.24 -11.62
CA GLN A 217 18.31 -1.47 -11.99
C GLN A 217 19.04 -1.30 -13.33
N ARG A 218 18.35 -0.80 -14.36
CA ARG A 218 18.95 -0.51 -15.67
C ARG A 218 20.08 0.53 -15.59
N LEU A 219 19.93 1.56 -14.76
CA LEU A 219 21.00 2.56 -14.55
C LEU A 219 22.23 1.97 -13.88
N ILE A 220 22.04 1.07 -12.92
CA ILE A 220 23.12 0.34 -12.26
C ILE A 220 23.82 -0.59 -13.25
N GLU A 221 23.07 -1.34 -14.07
CA GLU A 221 23.62 -2.22 -15.12
C GLU A 221 24.43 -1.42 -16.17
N GLU A 222 23.90 -0.29 -16.64
CA GLU A 222 24.60 0.60 -17.57
C GLU A 222 25.89 1.17 -16.97
N ALA A 223 25.86 1.57 -15.69
CA ALA A 223 27.05 2.05 -14.99
C ALA A 223 28.12 0.96 -14.85
N HIS A 224 27.74 -0.29 -14.54
CA HIS A 224 28.67 -1.43 -14.57
C HIS A 224 29.29 -1.59 -15.96
N ARG A 225 28.47 -1.50 -17.01
CA ARG A 225 28.96 -1.61 -18.40
C ARG A 225 29.95 -0.51 -18.74
N ILE A 226 29.68 0.75 -18.38
CA ILE A 226 30.61 1.88 -18.62
C ILE A 226 31.96 1.64 -17.94
N ILE A 227 31.98 1.06 -16.74
CA ILE A 227 33.22 0.79 -16.01
C ILE A 227 34.01 -0.36 -16.62
N GLN A 228 33.32 -1.39 -17.12
CA GLN A 228 33.92 -2.56 -17.76
C GLN A 228 34.45 -2.26 -19.16
N ASP A 229 33.67 -1.54 -19.99
CA ASP A 229 33.97 -1.29 -21.40
C ASP A 229 35.15 -0.34 -21.63
N ARG A 230 35.54 0.46 -20.62
CA ARG A 230 36.66 1.41 -20.73
C ARG A 230 37.84 0.92 -19.91
N PRO A 231 38.82 0.19 -20.48
CA PRO A 231 40.08 -0.10 -19.81
C PRO A 231 40.81 1.20 -19.43
N VAL A 232 41.75 1.13 -18.49
CA VAL A 232 42.56 2.30 -18.10
C VAL A 232 43.51 2.60 -19.25
N SER A 233 43.37 3.75 -19.91
CA SER A 233 44.31 4.18 -20.96
C SER A 233 45.63 4.59 -20.29
N THR A 234 46.77 4.01 -20.68
CA THR A 234 48.07 4.29 -20.06
C THR A 234 48.93 5.30 -20.82
N SER A 235 48.51 5.75 -22.00
CA SER A 235 49.44 6.41 -22.93
C SER A 235 49.57 7.93 -22.81
N ASN A 236 48.49 8.64 -22.46
CA ASN A 236 48.44 10.10 -22.51
C ASN A 236 47.86 10.69 -21.22
N ILE A 237 48.59 11.62 -20.60
CA ILE A 237 48.17 12.33 -19.37
C ILE A 237 46.83 13.04 -19.59
N GLN A 238 46.61 13.66 -20.76
CA GLN A 238 45.36 14.39 -21.03
C GLN A 238 44.17 13.43 -21.14
N GLU A 239 44.36 12.25 -21.73
CA GLU A 239 43.34 11.22 -21.84
C GLU A 239 43.03 10.58 -20.49
N LEU A 240 44.07 10.29 -19.68
CA LEU A 240 43.91 9.86 -18.29
C LEU A 240 43.14 10.87 -17.46
N GLN A 241 43.46 12.16 -17.57
CA GLN A 241 42.73 13.23 -16.89
C GLN A 241 41.26 13.30 -17.36
N ALA A 242 40.99 13.19 -18.65
CA ALA A 242 39.63 13.16 -19.18
C ALA A 242 38.85 11.92 -18.70
N GLN A 243 39.51 10.75 -18.64
CA GLN A 243 38.93 9.52 -18.14
C GLN A 243 38.64 9.60 -16.65
N ILE A 244 39.55 10.13 -15.84
CA ILE A 244 39.35 10.40 -14.41
C ILE A 244 38.11 11.27 -14.21
N HIS A 245 38.02 12.39 -14.93
CA HIS A 245 36.89 13.31 -14.80
C HIS A 245 35.56 12.63 -15.14
N HIS A 246 35.53 11.82 -16.20
CA HIS A 246 34.35 11.05 -16.57
C HIS A 246 33.93 10.03 -15.49
N HIS A 247 34.90 9.33 -14.90
CA HIS A 247 34.64 8.37 -13.82
C HIS A 247 34.29 9.07 -12.49
N GLU A 248 34.77 10.29 -12.23
CA GLU A 248 34.35 11.14 -11.11
C GLU A 248 32.87 11.52 -11.22
N GLU A 249 32.42 11.95 -12.41
CA GLU A 249 31.01 12.24 -12.69
C GLU A 249 30.14 10.98 -12.52
N LEU A 250 30.61 9.83 -13.01
CA LEU A 250 29.91 8.55 -12.85
C LEU A 250 29.83 8.16 -11.38
N ALA A 251 30.91 8.30 -10.61
CA ALA A 251 30.91 8.04 -9.17
C ALA A 251 29.92 8.95 -8.43
N GLN A 252 29.75 10.21 -8.86
CA GLN A 252 28.74 11.09 -8.30
C GLN A 252 27.32 10.61 -8.62
N LYS A 253 27.05 10.15 -9.84
CA LYS A 253 25.75 9.54 -10.20
C LYS A 253 25.47 8.28 -9.38
N ILE A 254 26.48 7.42 -9.19
CA ILE A 254 26.39 6.20 -8.38
C ILE A 254 26.07 6.54 -6.92
N ARG A 255 26.66 7.59 -6.35
CA ARG A 255 26.28 8.07 -5.00
C ARG A 255 24.80 8.48 -4.96
N GLY A 256 24.30 9.19 -5.97
CA GLY A 256 22.88 9.56 -6.06
C GLY A 256 21.91 8.39 -6.18
N TYR A 257 22.35 7.24 -6.71
CA TYR A 257 21.53 6.02 -6.73
C TYR A 257 21.20 5.53 -5.31
N GLN A 258 22.08 5.73 -4.34
CA GLN A 258 21.82 5.35 -2.94
C GLN A 258 20.62 6.09 -2.35
N GLU A 259 20.48 7.39 -2.64
CA GLU A 259 19.34 8.19 -2.21
C GLU A 259 18.03 7.72 -2.85
N GLN A 260 18.09 7.29 -4.13
CA GLN A 260 16.94 6.70 -4.82
C GLN A 260 16.53 5.36 -4.20
N ILE A 261 17.49 4.48 -3.85
CA ILE A 261 17.20 3.23 -3.12
C ILE A 261 16.55 3.53 -1.76
N ALA A 262 17.07 4.50 -1.01
CA ALA A 262 16.48 4.90 0.28
C ALA A 262 15.06 5.46 0.13
N SER A 263 14.81 6.28 -0.89
CA SER A 263 13.48 6.79 -1.23
C SER A 263 12.51 5.66 -1.58
N LEU A 264 12.94 4.70 -2.41
CA LEU A 264 12.16 3.51 -2.77
C LEU A 264 11.81 2.67 -1.55
N HIS A 265 12.74 2.53 -0.59
CA HIS A 265 12.49 1.80 0.66
C HIS A 265 11.41 2.51 1.51
N SER A 266 11.45 3.84 1.60
CA SER A 266 10.41 4.63 2.25
C SER A 266 9.05 4.47 1.56
N LYS A 267 9.03 4.50 0.22
CA LYS A 267 7.82 4.31 -0.60
C LYS A 267 7.21 2.92 -0.37
N CYS A 268 8.03 1.86 -0.33
CA CYS A 268 7.59 0.49 -0.03
C CYS A 268 6.94 0.38 1.36
N LYS A 269 7.55 1.00 2.39
CA LYS A 269 6.98 1.06 3.75
C LYS A 269 5.63 1.77 3.78
N MET A 270 5.53 2.94 3.14
CA MET A 270 4.28 3.69 3.04
C MET A 270 3.17 2.89 2.37
N LEU A 271 3.49 2.21 1.26
CA LEU A 271 2.55 1.33 0.56
C LEU A 271 2.05 0.19 1.44
N THR A 272 2.94 -0.43 2.23
CA THR A 272 2.57 -1.45 3.22
C THR A 272 1.56 -0.92 4.23
N VAL A 273 1.79 0.30 4.74
CA VAL A 273 0.88 0.93 5.72
C VAL A 273 -0.47 1.25 5.09
N LYS A 274 -0.50 1.78 3.84
CA LYS A 274 -1.75 2.04 3.11
C LYS A 274 -2.57 0.77 2.89
N ALA A 275 -1.93 -0.34 2.51
CA ALA A 275 -2.59 -1.63 2.33
C ALA A 275 -3.23 -2.14 3.64
N LYS A 276 -2.47 -2.05 4.74
CA LYS A 276 -2.96 -2.42 6.08
C LYS A 276 -4.12 -1.52 6.53
N HIS A 277 -4.04 -0.20 6.30
CA HIS A 277 -5.11 0.74 6.64
C HIS A 277 -6.42 0.42 5.89
N ALA A 278 -6.34 0.12 4.58
CA ALA A 278 -7.53 -0.30 3.82
C ALA A 278 -8.20 -1.55 4.40
N THR A 279 -7.41 -2.50 4.89
CA THR A 279 -7.93 -3.71 5.56
C THR A 279 -8.55 -3.38 6.93
N MET A 280 -7.92 -2.49 7.69
CA MET A 280 -8.35 -2.10 9.03
C MET A 280 -9.69 -1.35 9.05
N LEU A 281 -10.07 -0.65 7.97
CA LEU A 281 -11.37 0.03 7.86
C LEU A 281 -12.59 -0.89 8.03
N LEU A 282 -12.44 -2.22 7.87
CA LEU A 282 -13.50 -3.19 8.19
C LEU A 282 -13.64 -3.48 9.69
N THR A 283 -12.58 -3.25 10.48
CA THR A 283 -12.50 -3.64 11.89
C THR A 283 -12.95 -2.57 12.87
N VAL A 284 -13.01 -1.31 12.41
CA VAL A 284 -13.56 -0.20 13.18
C VAL A 284 -15.03 -0.05 12.78
N ASN A 285 -15.88 -0.90 13.34
CA ASN A 285 -17.29 -0.54 13.47
C ASN A 285 -17.31 0.58 14.53
N GLU A 286 -17.31 1.84 14.10
CA GLU A 286 -17.59 2.97 14.98
C GLU A 286 -19.01 2.78 15.50
N VAL A 287 -19.14 2.20 16.69
CA VAL A 287 -20.36 2.32 17.48
C VAL A 287 -20.43 3.79 17.87
N GLU A 288 -21.21 4.54 17.11
CA GLU A 288 -21.54 5.93 17.37
C GLU A 288 -22.32 5.99 18.69
N GLY A 289 -21.61 6.25 19.79
CA GLY A 289 -22.19 6.35 21.12
C GLY A 289 -21.20 5.93 22.20
N LEU A 290 -20.30 6.85 22.57
CA LEU A 290 -19.85 7.16 23.94
C LEU A 290 -18.71 8.19 23.84
N SER A 291 -19.10 9.43 23.58
CA SER A 291 -18.36 10.60 24.02
C SER A 291 -18.67 10.80 25.49
N ASP A 292 -17.86 10.26 26.40
CA ASP A 292 -17.49 10.94 27.66
C ASP A 292 -16.43 10.14 28.43
N GLY A 293 -15.53 10.86 29.10
CA GLY A 293 -14.90 10.33 30.32
C GLY A 293 -13.43 9.87 30.27
N VAL A 294 -12.53 10.85 30.38
CA VAL A 294 -11.38 10.96 31.30
C VAL A 294 -10.52 9.74 31.73
N ASP A 295 -9.24 10.09 31.84
CA ASP A 295 -8.19 9.60 32.74
C ASP A 295 -7.14 8.58 32.23
N GLU A 296 -6.08 9.18 31.67
CA GLU A 296 -4.77 9.35 32.33
C GLU A 296 -3.87 8.13 32.64
N LEU A 297 -2.57 8.42 32.49
CA LEU A 297 -1.37 7.74 32.96
C LEU A 297 -0.84 6.62 32.05
N SER A 298 0.32 6.82 31.41
CA SER A 298 1.59 6.88 32.16
C SER A 298 2.77 7.32 31.29
N ASP A 299 3.59 8.14 31.94
CA ASP A 299 4.86 8.75 31.53
C ASP A 299 5.95 7.76 31.11
N GLU A 300 6.83 8.23 30.22
CA GLU A 300 8.29 8.07 30.34
C GLU A 300 8.92 9.38 29.83
N GLU A 301 9.46 10.16 30.78
CA GLU A 301 10.20 11.41 30.57
C GLU A 301 11.55 11.19 29.89
N LEU A 302 12.12 12.24 29.28
CA LEU A 302 13.44 12.79 29.60
C LEU A 302 13.63 14.17 28.91
N PRO A 303 14.50 15.07 29.43
CA PRO A 303 14.23 16.51 29.52
C PRO A 303 15.25 17.41 28.79
N GLY A 304 14.88 18.67 28.55
CA GLY A 304 15.88 19.73 28.31
C GLY A 304 15.39 21.01 27.62
N SER A 305 15.44 22.13 28.37
CA SER A 305 15.60 23.53 27.91
C SER A 305 14.39 24.43 27.62
N VAL A 306 13.81 24.94 28.71
CA VAL A 306 13.42 26.34 29.05
C VAL A 306 13.29 27.42 27.94
N ALA A 307 12.02 27.84 27.77
CA ALA A 307 11.44 29.19 27.63
C ALA A 307 11.85 30.18 26.52
N THR A 308 10.87 30.56 25.69
CA THR A 308 10.30 31.94 25.72
C THR A 308 8.95 32.04 25.00
N THR A 309 8.08 32.82 25.62
CA THR A 309 6.76 33.34 25.27
C THR A 309 6.54 33.77 23.80
N ASN A 310 5.42 33.39 23.19
CA ASN A 310 4.33 34.30 22.77
C ASN A 310 3.25 33.63 21.90
N ALA A 311 2.04 34.13 22.06
CA ALA A 311 0.81 33.74 21.39
C ALA A 311 0.82 33.93 19.87
N ASN A 312 0.30 32.96 19.12
CA ASN A 312 -0.79 33.17 18.16
C ASN A 312 -1.25 31.85 17.53
N LYS A 313 -2.59 31.77 17.35
CA LYS A 313 -3.34 31.00 16.34
C LYS A 313 -2.48 30.55 15.15
N GLN A 314 -2.66 29.29 14.71
CA GLN A 314 -3.34 28.91 13.45
C GLN A 314 -2.95 27.48 13.04
N LEU A 315 -3.94 26.57 13.00
CA LEU A 315 -3.82 25.22 12.43
C LEU A 315 -3.50 25.29 10.92
N PRO A 316 -2.62 24.44 10.36
CA PRO A 316 -2.42 24.36 8.93
C PRO A 316 -3.55 23.55 8.28
N ALA A 317 -4.21 24.16 7.31
CA ALA A 317 -5.18 23.53 6.43
C ALA A 317 -4.48 22.52 5.48
N HIS A 318 -5.06 21.33 5.35
CA HIS A 318 -4.68 20.37 4.32
C HIS A 318 -5.00 20.91 2.91
N PRO A 319 -4.08 20.87 1.93
CA PRO A 319 -4.40 21.17 0.55
C PRO A 319 -5.06 19.95 -0.11
N SER A 320 -6.37 20.02 -0.31
CA SER A 320 -7.12 19.08 -1.15
C SER A 320 -6.88 19.43 -2.61
N VAL A 321 -6.17 18.57 -3.35
CA VAL A 321 -6.11 18.60 -4.82
C VAL A 321 -6.88 17.38 -5.32
N VAL A 322 -8.11 17.60 -5.75
CA VAL A 322 -8.93 16.60 -6.44
C VAL A 322 -8.48 16.57 -7.91
N MET A 323 -7.81 15.50 -8.33
CA MET A 323 -7.79 15.11 -9.75
C MET A 323 -9.03 14.28 -10.04
N MET A 324 -9.86 14.75 -10.96
CA MET A 324 -10.94 13.96 -11.52
C MET A 324 -10.37 12.90 -12.46
N ILE A 325 -10.46 11.63 -12.07
CA ILE A 325 -10.33 10.51 -13.01
C ILE A 325 -11.72 9.89 -13.16
N ALA A 326 -12.15 9.76 -14.41
CA ALA A 326 -13.42 9.17 -14.80
C ALA A 326 -13.47 7.68 -14.39
N GLY A 327 -14.22 7.39 -13.33
CA GLY A 327 -14.54 6.05 -12.87
C GLY A 327 -15.95 6.03 -12.31
N ARG A 328 -16.77 5.10 -12.81
CA ARG A 328 -18.19 4.84 -12.52
C ARG A 328 -18.71 5.44 -11.21
N CYS A 329 -19.72 6.32 -11.32
CA CYS A 329 -20.47 6.83 -10.18
C CYS A 329 -21.29 5.70 -9.55
N HIS A 330 -20.85 5.15 -8.42
CA HIS A 330 -21.71 4.31 -7.58
C HIS A 330 -22.80 5.20 -6.97
N THR A 331 -24.07 4.91 -7.24
CA THR A 331 -25.18 5.63 -6.61
C THR A 331 -25.26 5.21 -5.15
N LEU A 332 -24.85 6.09 -4.25
CA LEU A 332 -24.93 5.87 -2.81
C LEU A 332 -26.39 5.69 -2.38
N LEU A 333 -26.62 4.78 -1.43
CA LEU A 333 -27.89 4.72 -0.69
C LEU A 333 -28.01 6.01 0.12
N SER A 334 -29.02 6.84 -0.14
CA SER A 334 -29.31 8.02 0.68
C SER A 334 -29.69 7.58 2.10
N PRO A 335 -29.08 8.15 3.15
CA PRO A 335 -29.53 7.89 4.52
C PRO A 335 -30.96 8.41 4.66
N VAL A 336 -31.82 7.56 5.23
CA VAL A 336 -33.19 7.94 5.59
C VAL A 336 -33.08 8.96 6.72
N THR A 337 -33.44 10.21 6.44
CA THR A 337 -33.73 11.21 7.46
C THR A 337 -35.17 11.01 7.92
N GLU A 338 -35.38 10.65 9.19
CA GLU A 338 -36.53 11.13 9.93
C GLU A 338 -36.29 11.06 11.45
N GLU A 339 -36.96 12.00 12.09
CA GLU A 339 -36.75 12.66 13.37
C GLU A 339 -37.29 11.86 14.58
N SER A 340 -36.70 12.13 15.76
CA SER A 340 -37.30 12.04 17.09
C SER A 340 -37.24 10.73 17.90
N GLY A 341 -36.34 10.76 18.90
CA GLY A 341 -36.57 10.48 20.33
C GLY A 341 -37.28 9.20 20.78
N GLU A 342 -36.56 8.32 21.48
CA GLU A 342 -36.68 8.09 22.95
C GLU A 342 -35.86 6.86 23.39
N GLU A 343 -35.27 6.96 24.59
CA GLU A 343 -34.48 5.93 25.27
C GLU A 343 -35.30 4.68 25.61
N GLY A 344 -34.64 3.51 25.58
CA GLY A 344 -35.20 2.27 26.12
C GLY A 344 -34.16 1.17 26.18
N THR A 345 -33.64 0.95 27.39
CA THR A 345 -32.81 -0.19 27.79
C THR A 345 -33.52 -1.52 27.48
N ASN A 346 -32.79 -2.53 26.97
CA ASN A 346 -32.84 -3.94 27.40
C ASN A 346 -31.97 -4.87 26.51
N SER A 347 -30.95 -5.40 27.18
CA SER A 347 -30.22 -6.67 27.11
C SER A 347 -30.39 -7.69 25.96
N GLU A 348 -29.20 -8.08 25.47
CA GLU A 348 -28.69 -9.44 25.23
C GLU A 348 -29.00 -10.20 23.93
N GLY A 349 -27.90 -10.55 23.22
CA GLY A 349 -27.83 -11.75 22.39
C GLY A 349 -27.24 -11.59 21.00
N ARG A 350 -26.02 -11.05 20.82
CA ARG A 350 -25.23 -11.28 19.59
C ARG A 350 -23.77 -11.56 19.93
N GLY A 351 -23.28 -12.67 19.37
CA GLY A 351 -21.98 -13.25 19.65
C GLY A 351 -20.84 -12.28 19.34
N ALA A 352 -19.94 -12.15 20.32
CA ALA A 352 -18.64 -11.55 20.11
C ALA A 352 -17.93 -12.31 18.98
N LEU A 353 -17.81 -11.67 17.81
CA LEU A 353 -16.88 -12.12 16.79
C LEU A 353 -15.49 -12.03 17.40
N SER A 354 -14.88 -13.20 17.57
CA SER A 354 -13.54 -13.36 18.11
C SER A 354 -12.57 -12.44 17.37
N ARG A 355 -11.98 -11.50 18.10
CA ARG A 355 -10.87 -10.65 17.66
C ARG A 355 -9.69 -11.56 17.31
N ALA A 356 -9.50 -11.81 16.01
CA ALA A 356 -8.29 -12.46 15.53
C ALA A 356 -7.07 -11.59 15.91
N PRO A 357 -5.94 -12.18 16.35
CA PRO A 357 -4.73 -11.43 16.62
C PRO A 357 -4.24 -10.76 15.32
N LEU A 358 -3.87 -9.48 15.39
CA LEU A 358 -3.33 -8.67 14.29
C LEU A 358 -1.98 -9.16 13.72
N GLN A 359 -1.53 -10.35 14.11
CA GLN A 359 -0.12 -10.75 13.98
C GLN A 359 0.27 -11.25 12.58
N GLU A 360 -0.66 -11.60 11.69
CA GLU A 360 -0.30 -12.15 10.36
C GLU A 360 -1.21 -11.65 9.23
N LEU A 361 -1.27 -10.33 9.05
CA LEU A 361 -1.63 -9.75 7.74
C LEU A 361 -0.37 -9.78 6.85
N TYR A 362 -0.08 -10.99 6.35
CA TYR A 362 1.05 -11.28 5.48
C TYR A 362 0.67 -10.95 4.03
N ASP A 363 1.31 -9.95 3.43
CA ASP A 363 1.15 -9.56 2.02
C ASP A 363 2.34 -10.11 1.20
N PRO A 364 2.17 -11.20 0.44
CA PRO A 364 3.24 -11.82 -0.34
C PRO A 364 3.84 -10.89 -1.40
N SER A 365 3.09 -9.90 -1.89
CA SER A 365 3.56 -8.97 -2.92
C SER A 365 4.56 -7.93 -2.40
N MET A 366 4.50 -7.65 -1.10
CA MET A 366 5.44 -6.75 -0.41
C MET A 366 6.79 -7.43 -0.14
N GLU A 367 6.82 -8.75 0.10
CA GLU A 367 8.09 -9.47 0.31
C GLU A 367 8.93 -9.57 -0.96
N THR A 368 8.32 -9.85 -2.11
CA THR A 368 9.03 -9.82 -3.39
C THR A 368 9.60 -8.43 -3.68
N SER A 369 8.90 -7.38 -3.24
CA SER A 369 9.33 -5.99 -3.39
C SER A 369 10.53 -5.67 -2.49
N ALA A 370 10.55 -6.19 -1.26
CA ALA A 370 11.67 -6.06 -0.34
C ALA A 370 12.92 -6.82 -0.82
N ALA A 371 12.74 -8.05 -1.31
CA ALA A 371 13.84 -8.85 -1.87
C ALA A 371 14.50 -8.16 -3.08
N ASN A 372 13.70 -7.58 -3.98
CA ASN A 372 14.20 -6.82 -5.12
C ASN A 372 15.01 -5.59 -4.68
N LEU A 373 14.62 -4.92 -3.58
CA LEU A 373 15.38 -3.80 -3.03
C LEU A 373 16.73 -4.24 -2.45
N ASP A 374 16.75 -5.38 -1.75
CA ASP A 374 17.98 -5.92 -1.19
C ASP A 374 18.96 -6.32 -2.30
N ASP A 375 18.47 -6.89 -3.39
CA ASP A 375 19.29 -7.17 -4.58
C ASP A 375 19.83 -5.89 -5.22
N LEU A 376 18.99 -4.85 -5.31
CA LEU A 376 19.40 -3.55 -5.81
C LEU A 376 20.49 -2.92 -4.93
N GLN A 377 20.34 -3.03 -3.60
CA GLN A 377 21.32 -2.57 -2.62
C GLN A 377 22.66 -3.31 -2.78
N ARG A 378 22.66 -4.64 -2.91
CA ARG A 378 23.88 -5.45 -3.16
C ARG A 378 24.54 -5.08 -4.49
N SER A 379 23.75 -4.88 -5.54
CA SER A 379 24.26 -4.51 -6.87
C SER A 379 24.91 -3.12 -6.85
N TRP A 380 24.33 -2.17 -6.11
CA TRP A 380 24.91 -0.85 -5.90
C TRP A 380 26.19 -0.90 -5.05
N GLU A 381 26.25 -1.71 -4.00
CA GLU A 381 27.47 -1.91 -3.20
C GLU A 381 28.62 -2.47 -4.05
N THR A 382 28.31 -3.45 -4.91
CA THR A 382 29.26 -4.00 -5.87
C THR A 382 29.75 -2.92 -6.83
N LEU A 383 28.83 -2.15 -7.41
CA LEU A 383 29.14 -1.05 -8.32
C LEU A 383 30.05 0.00 -7.67
N LYS A 384 29.74 0.37 -6.43
CA LYS A 384 30.53 1.31 -5.62
C LYS A 384 31.96 0.83 -5.44
N ASN A 385 32.17 -0.45 -5.13
CA ASN A 385 33.50 -1.01 -4.97
C ASN A 385 34.26 -1.02 -6.31
N VAL A 386 33.60 -1.45 -7.39
CA VAL A 386 34.20 -1.50 -8.73
C VAL A 386 34.60 -0.12 -9.24
N ILE A 387 33.77 0.92 -9.04
CA ILE A 387 34.15 2.30 -9.41
C ILE A 387 35.29 2.82 -8.55
N SER A 388 35.33 2.51 -7.24
CA SER A 388 36.43 2.92 -6.36
C SER A 388 37.76 2.28 -6.77
N GLU A 389 37.77 0.99 -7.10
CA GLU A 389 38.96 0.30 -7.62
C GLU A 389 39.39 0.85 -8.98
N LYS A 390 38.43 1.17 -9.86
CA LYS A 390 38.73 1.79 -11.15
C LYS A 390 39.35 3.17 -10.99
N GLN A 391 38.81 4.00 -10.11
CA GLN A 391 39.35 5.33 -9.82
C GLN A 391 40.74 5.25 -9.23
N LYS A 392 40.97 4.34 -8.27
CA LYS A 392 42.31 4.08 -7.71
C LYS A 392 43.29 3.72 -8.81
N SER A 393 42.94 2.78 -9.68
CA SER A 393 43.78 2.36 -10.81
C SER A 393 44.11 3.52 -11.76
N LEU A 394 43.13 4.40 -12.04
CA LEU A 394 43.33 5.58 -12.89
C LEU A 394 44.27 6.61 -12.26
N TYR A 395 44.13 6.91 -10.98
CA TYR A 395 45.04 7.85 -10.29
C TYR A 395 46.46 7.29 -10.20
N GLU A 396 46.62 6.00 -9.91
CA GLU A 396 47.94 5.38 -9.91
C GLU A 396 48.56 5.42 -11.33
N ALA A 397 47.78 5.19 -12.39
CA ALA A 397 48.27 5.31 -13.76
C ALA A 397 48.69 6.76 -14.10
N LEU A 398 47.93 7.76 -13.64
CA LEU A 398 48.28 9.16 -13.79
C LEU A 398 49.57 9.52 -13.06
N GLU A 399 49.73 9.10 -11.80
CA GLU A 399 50.94 9.34 -11.00
C GLU A 399 52.17 8.71 -11.65
N ARG A 400 52.05 7.47 -12.12
CA ARG A 400 53.13 6.79 -12.86
C ARG A 400 53.53 7.57 -14.12
N GLN A 401 52.55 8.02 -14.92
CA GLN A 401 52.83 8.77 -16.15
C GLN A 401 53.45 10.15 -15.87
N GLN A 402 53.04 10.83 -14.80
CA GLN A 402 53.66 12.07 -14.35
C GLN A 402 55.12 11.85 -13.93
N HIS A 403 55.39 10.82 -13.14
CA HIS A 403 56.74 10.46 -12.72
C HIS A 403 57.65 10.13 -13.91
N TYR A 404 57.12 9.43 -14.92
CA TYR A 404 57.83 9.15 -16.17
C TYR A 404 58.22 10.45 -16.90
N GLN A 405 57.28 11.39 -17.05
CA GLN A 405 57.53 12.67 -17.70
C GLN A 405 58.55 13.54 -16.92
N GLU A 406 58.44 13.58 -15.59
CA GLU A 406 59.38 14.31 -14.73
C GLU A 406 60.80 13.72 -14.82
N SER A 407 60.91 12.40 -14.82
CA SER A 407 62.19 11.68 -14.96
C SER A 407 62.83 11.96 -16.33
N LEU A 408 62.05 11.89 -17.41
CA LEU A 408 62.52 12.25 -18.75
C LEU A 408 63.01 13.70 -18.82
N GLN A 409 62.27 14.64 -18.25
CA GLN A 409 62.66 16.06 -18.25
C GLN A 409 63.95 16.27 -17.47
N SER A 410 64.07 15.65 -16.29
CA SER A 410 65.29 15.67 -15.47
C SER A 410 66.49 15.13 -16.25
N ILE A 411 66.38 13.95 -16.85
CA ILE A 411 67.43 13.33 -17.67
C ILE A 411 67.81 14.24 -18.84
N SER A 412 66.84 14.81 -19.56
CA SER A 412 67.13 15.72 -20.69
C SER A 412 67.91 16.96 -20.24
N THR A 413 67.53 17.58 -19.12
CA THR A 413 68.24 18.76 -18.59
C THR A 413 69.66 18.42 -18.11
N LYS A 414 69.85 17.26 -17.49
CA LYS A 414 71.19 16.75 -17.10
C LYS A 414 72.05 16.47 -18.34
N MET A 415 71.49 15.84 -19.38
CA MET A 415 72.17 15.63 -20.66
C MET A 415 72.61 16.95 -21.30
N GLU A 416 71.73 17.95 -21.33
CA GLU A 416 72.06 19.28 -21.87
C GLU A 416 73.19 19.96 -21.10
N SER A 417 73.16 19.88 -19.76
CA SER A 417 74.20 20.43 -18.89
C SER A 417 75.56 19.75 -19.13
N ILE A 418 75.59 18.42 -19.16
CA ILE A 418 76.81 17.65 -19.42
C ILE A 418 77.33 17.91 -20.83
N GLU A 419 76.46 17.96 -21.85
CA GLU A 419 76.85 18.30 -23.21
C GLU A 419 77.44 19.71 -23.30
N GLY A 420 76.85 20.68 -22.59
CA GLY A 420 77.39 22.03 -22.46
C GLY A 420 78.81 22.02 -21.89
N ALA A 421 79.01 21.38 -20.73
CA ALA A 421 80.31 21.26 -20.08
C ALA A 421 81.34 20.44 -20.90
N LEU A 422 80.90 19.49 -21.72
CA LEU A 422 81.76 18.76 -22.66
C LEU A 422 82.19 19.63 -23.84
N ASN A 423 81.28 20.46 -24.38
CA ASN A 423 81.56 21.36 -25.49
C ASN A 423 82.38 22.60 -25.09
N GLU A 424 82.44 22.96 -23.81
CA GLU A 424 83.35 23.98 -23.30
C GLU A 424 84.81 23.59 -23.60
N GLY A 425 85.52 24.48 -24.31
CA GLY A 425 86.92 24.26 -24.71
C GLY A 425 87.88 24.15 -23.52
N LEU A 426 89.08 23.62 -23.77
CA LEU A 426 90.12 23.52 -22.74
C LEU A 426 90.66 24.91 -22.40
N ASP A 427 90.33 25.41 -21.21
CA ASP A 427 90.77 26.72 -20.73
C ASP A 427 92.31 26.77 -20.60
N PRO A 428 93.02 27.68 -21.29
CA PRO A 428 94.47 27.80 -21.16
C PRO A 428 94.93 28.34 -19.81
N THR A 429 94.03 28.89 -18.98
CA THR A 429 94.35 29.53 -17.69
C THR A 429 94.26 28.59 -16.47
N LYS A 430 93.65 27.41 -16.62
CA LYS A 430 93.51 26.42 -15.55
C LYS A 430 94.63 25.37 -15.62
N THR A 431 95.05 24.87 -14.46
CA THR A 431 96.08 23.80 -14.40
C THR A 431 95.53 22.48 -14.96
N PRO A 432 96.38 21.65 -15.59
CA PRO A 432 95.96 20.36 -16.12
C PRO A 432 95.35 19.45 -15.04
N GLU A 433 95.84 19.51 -13.80
CA GLU A 433 95.29 18.74 -12.67
C GLU A 433 93.88 19.18 -12.30
N SER A 434 93.60 20.50 -12.29
CA SER A 434 92.26 21.03 -11.99
C SER A 434 91.26 20.67 -13.10
N GLN A 435 91.69 20.66 -14.36
CA GLN A 435 90.86 20.24 -15.49
C GLN A 435 90.59 18.73 -15.47
N MET A 436 91.58 17.92 -15.10
CA MET A 436 91.40 16.48 -14.91
C MET A 436 90.43 16.17 -13.76
N ALA A 437 90.51 16.88 -12.64
CA ALA A 437 89.57 16.72 -11.52
C ALA A 437 88.14 17.12 -11.89
N ALA A 438 87.96 18.24 -12.60
CA ALA A 438 86.65 18.67 -13.09
C ALA A 438 86.07 17.68 -14.13
N HIS A 439 86.92 17.14 -15.00
CA HIS A 439 86.51 16.12 -15.95
C HIS A 439 86.16 14.77 -15.28
N GLN A 440 86.83 14.42 -14.17
CA GLN A 440 86.48 13.25 -13.38
C GLN A 440 85.11 13.41 -12.72
N ALA A 441 84.80 14.55 -12.12
CA ALA A 441 83.47 14.84 -11.58
C ALA A 441 82.37 14.74 -12.65
N LEU A 442 82.62 15.27 -13.85
CA LEU A 442 81.70 15.15 -14.99
C LEU A 442 81.51 13.69 -15.45
N MET A 443 82.54 12.85 -15.33
CA MET A 443 82.44 11.42 -15.64
C MET A 443 81.63 10.65 -14.59
N ASP A 444 81.69 11.06 -13.32
CA ASP A 444 80.84 10.52 -12.26
C ASP A 444 79.36 10.92 -12.49
N GLU A 445 79.09 12.16 -12.88
CA GLU A 445 77.75 12.62 -13.28
C GLU A 445 77.21 11.85 -14.50
N ILE A 446 78.05 11.56 -15.50
CA ILE A 446 77.71 10.71 -16.65
C ILE A 446 77.34 9.29 -16.22
N MET A 447 78.02 8.72 -15.22
CA MET A 447 77.69 7.38 -14.71
C MET A 447 76.35 7.38 -13.97
N MET A 448 76.10 8.38 -13.11
CA MET A 448 74.81 8.55 -12.43
C MET A 448 73.66 8.73 -13.43
N LEU A 449 73.86 9.55 -14.47
CA LEU A 449 72.87 9.74 -15.53
C LEU A 449 72.58 8.44 -16.30
N GLN A 450 73.61 7.60 -16.49
CA GLN A 450 73.42 6.30 -17.14
C GLN A 450 72.58 5.34 -16.28
N GLU A 451 72.78 5.35 -14.98
CA GLU A 451 72.00 4.57 -14.02
C GLU A 451 70.53 5.03 -14.03
N GLU A 452 70.28 6.34 -13.97
CA GLU A 452 68.93 6.93 -14.04
C GLU A 452 68.19 6.56 -15.34
N ILE A 453 68.89 6.55 -16.49
CA ILE A 453 68.32 6.09 -17.77
C ILE A 453 68.01 4.60 -17.72
N GLY A 454 68.86 3.79 -17.07
CA GLY A 454 68.64 2.36 -16.89
C GLY A 454 67.44 2.06 -16.00
N GLU A 455 67.28 2.78 -14.90
CA GLU A 455 66.11 2.71 -14.02
C GLU A 455 64.82 3.07 -14.78
N LEU A 456 64.84 4.17 -15.55
CA LEU A 456 63.70 4.58 -16.36
C LEU A 456 63.32 3.53 -17.40
N GLN A 457 64.31 2.91 -18.05
CA GLN A 457 64.09 1.81 -19.00
C GLN A 457 63.50 0.56 -18.34
N MET A 458 63.94 0.22 -17.12
CA MET A 458 63.35 -0.89 -16.37
C MET A 458 61.88 -0.61 -16.01
N CYS A 459 61.59 0.56 -15.45
CA CYS A 459 60.23 0.97 -15.09
C CYS A 459 59.27 0.86 -16.29
N PHE A 460 59.73 1.25 -17.48
CA PHE A 460 58.94 1.12 -18.71
C PHE A 460 58.81 -0.33 -19.20
N SER A 461 59.85 -1.16 -19.04
CA SER A 461 59.79 -2.56 -19.44
C SER A 461 58.83 -3.40 -18.60
N GLU A 462 58.70 -3.07 -17.31
CA GLU A 462 57.68 -3.67 -16.42
C GLU A 462 56.26 -3.27 -16.88
N GLU A 463 56.08 -2.04 -17.37
CA GLU A 463 54.80 -1.54 -17.88
C GLU A 463 54.33 -2.26 -19.16
N LEU A 464 55.25 -2.57 -20.06
CA LEU A 464 54.97 -3.37 -21.27
C LEU A 464 54.63 -4.83 -20.95
N ALA A 465 55.10 -5.36 -19.81
CA ALA A 465 54.83 -6.72 -19.38
C ALA A 465 53.47 -6.87 -18.66
N ASP A 466 53.02 -5.82 -17.96
CA ASP A 466 51.71 -5.80 -17.26
C ASP A 466 50.54 -5.38 -18.19
N SER A 467 50.82 -4.74 -19.32
CA SER A 467 49.82 -4.29 -20.31
C SER A 467 49.50 -5.37 -21.36
N ASP A 468 49.07 -6.54 -20.90
CA ASP A 468 48.94 -7.76 -21.73
C ASP A 468 47.79 -7.75 -22.78
N SER A 469 47.13 -6.62 -23.11
CA SER A 469 46.15 -6.67 -24.22
C SER A 469 45.64 -5.38 -24.89
N ASP A 470 45.82 -4.14 -24.42
CA ASP A 470 44.95 -3.06 -24.98
C ASP A 470 45.52 -1.62 -25.00
N GLY A 471 46.84 -1.45 -24.94
CA GLY A 471 47.45 -0.14 -25.19
C GLY A 471 47.42 0.23 -26.68
N GLU A 472 47.12 1.49 -27.02
CA GLU A 472 47.27 1.95 -28.41
C GLU A 472 48.73 1.74 -28.87
N PRO A 473 48.98 0.95 -29.93
CA PRO A 473 50.34 0.58 -30.33
C PRO A 473 51.18 1.80 -30.76
N GLY A 474 50.51 2.89 -31.17
CA GLY A 474 51.16 4.14 -31.58
C GLY A 474 51.89 4.86 -30.44
N ASP A 475 51.35 4.81 -29.23
CA ASP A 475 51.93 5.55 -28.10
C ASP A 475 53.05 4.77 -27.42
N GLN A 476 52.92 3.44 -27.35
CA GLN A 476 54.05 2.57 -26.97
C GLN A 476 55.24 2.74 -27.92
N LEU A 477 54.96 2.90 -29.23
CA LEU A 477 55.99 3.20 -30.23
C LEU A 477 56.64 4.58 -30.02
N ALA A 478 55.87 5.61 -29.67
CA ALA A 478 56.40 6.95 -29.38
C ALA A 478 57.32 6.93 -28.14
N LEU A 479 56.93 6.18 -27.11
CA LEU A 479 57.73 6.03 -25.89
C LEU A 479 59.01 5.24 -26.13
N LEU A 480 58.92 4.12 -26.86
CA LEU A 480 60.08 3.34 -27.31
C LEU A 480 61.05 4.18 -28.15
N SER A 481 60.52 5.04 -29.03
CA SER A 481 61.34 5.97 -29.81
C SER A 481 62.07 6.96 -28.91
N THR A 482 61.42 7.46 -27.85
CA THR A 482 62.02 8.44 -26.92
C THR A 482 63.14 7.81 -26.11
N LEU A 483 62.94 6.58 -25.60
CA LEU A 483 63.99 5.84 -24.89
C LEU A 483 65.17 5.48 -25.79
N THR A 484 64.91 5.15 -27.05
CA THR A 484 65.97 4.87 -28.04
C THR A 484 66.81 6.11 -28.29
N VAL A 485 66.17 7.27 -28.51
CA VAL A 485 66.86 8.55 -28.72
C VAL A 485 67.70 8.95 -27.51
N LEU A 486 67.18 8.74 -26.29
CA LEU A 486 67.96 8.97 -25.06
C LEU A 486 69.19 8.05 -24.98
N GLY A 487 69.05 6.78 -25.35
CA GLY A 487 70.17 5.83 -25.42
C GLY A 487 71.24 6.26 -26.42
N GLU A 488 70.85 6.67 -27.62
CA GLU A 488 71.76 7.17 -28.65
C GLU A 488 72.48 8.47 -28.24
N ARG A 489 71.73 9.40 -27.62
CA ARG A 489 72.29 10.65 -27.08
C ARG A 489 73.31 10.35 -25.99
N MET A 490 72.99 9.43 -25.08
CA MET A 490 73.90 9.01 -24.01
C MET A 490 75.18 8.39 -24.57
N ALA A 491 75.09 7.53 -25.60
CA ALA A 491 76.25 6.95 -26.26
C ALA A 491 77.17 8.03 -26.85
N THR A 492 76.58 9.07 -27.45
CA THR A 492 77.30 10.21 -28.00
C THR A 492 78.00 11.03 -26.92
N ILE A 493 77.33 11.31 -25.80
CA ILE A 493 77.91 12.00 -24.63
C ILE A 493 79.12 11.23 -24.11
N ARG A 494 79.00 9.92 -23.91
CA ARG A 494 80.12 9.07 -23.45
C ARG A 494 81.29 9.09 -24.42
N MET A 495 81.02 9.00 -25.71
CA MET A 495 82.06 9.07 -26.73
C MET A 495 82.81 10.41 -26.66
N LYS A 496 82.09 11.54 -26.59
CA LYS A 496 82.70 12.88 -26.44
C LYS A 496 83.50 13.01 -25.15
N ALA A 497 82.96 12.52 -24.03
CA ALA A 497 83.65 12.55 -22.73
C ALA A 497 84.96 11.76 -22.77
N SER A 498 84.95 10.56 -23.35
CA SER A 498 86.16 9.74 -23.52
C SER A 498 87.20 10.41 -24.41
N GLY A 499 86.79 11.08 -25.49
CA GLY A 499 87.70 11.85 -26.35
C GLY A 499 88.30 13.06 -25.63
N LYS A 500 87.51 13.77 -24.83
CA LYS A 500 87.99 14.90 -24.00
C LYS A 500 89.00 14.44 -22.94
N ARG A 501 88.77 13.28 -22.32
CA ARG A 501 89.72 12.65 -21.40
C ARG A 501 91.08 12.42 -22.04
N GLN A 502 91.10 11.78 -23.21
CA GLN A 502 92.33 11.48 -23.95
C GLN A 502 93.11 12.76 -24.29
N LEU A 503 92.41 13.84 -24.67
CA LEU A 503 93.05 15.13 -24.93
C LEU A 503 93.66 15.75 -23.67
N LEU A 504 92.98 15.65 -22.52
CA LEU A 504 93.49 16.14 -21.24
C LEU A 504 94.70 15.32 -20.76
N GLU A 505 94.68 14.00 -20.93
CA GLU A 505 95.81 13.11 -20.61
C GLU A 505 97.04 13.44 -21.46
N VAL A 506 96.87 13.66 -22.77
CA VAL A 506 97.97 14.08 -23.66
C VAL A 506 98.50 15.46 -23.28
N ARG A 507 97.66 16.37 -22.79
CA ARG A 507 98.07 17.70 -22.34
C ARG A 507 98.77 17.69 -20.98
N ALA A 508 98.44 16.75 -20.10
CA ALA A 508 99.10 16.57 -18.81
C ALA A 508 100.48 15.90 -18.94
N LEU A 509 100.73 15.16 -20.03
CA LEU A 509 101.99 14.49 -20.34
C LEU A 509 102.99 15.35 -21.13
N ARG A 510 102.56 16.51 -21.64
CA ARG A 510 103.39 17.52 -22.31
C ARG A 510 103.75 18.63 -21.35
#